data_AF-A0A7S3K1L7-F1
#
_entry.id   AF-A0A7S3K1L7-F1
#
_cell.length_a   1.000
_cell.length_b   1.000
_cell.length_c   1.000
_cell.angle_alpha   90.00
_cell.angle_beta   90.00
_cell.angle_gamma   90.00
#
_symmetry.space_group_name_H-M   'P 1'
#
loop_
_entity.id
_entity.type
_entity.pdbx_description
1 polymer ?
#
loop_
_entity_poly.entity_id
_entity_poly.type
_entity_poly.pdbx_seq_one_letter_code
_entity_poly.pdbx_strand_id
1 'polypeptide(L)'
;RNFADWSKKIMYVLLFFLLLATSFSQPNIPSTWTATADFTIDGVNFLCSFTTCTNGDNPFTNVQDDDNQRRVMMVEEKNKFAPLEYEGTPAEWFNISIFSTNDGTFNILNELCYPEQTFMQGGGRRPFQKRLQQKKRMMNSETSVLDSDGYTDLFAWVSNSKYQGNISCLVETNKNEICEIWRYKTIAQDLLLVAYGNEPIFFNYTLLNESMSFAFYTFFPQVADDSLFDALNITQCYDPPKCPANGTSNIISQDLYIFHPSNQFDIAGQDIGDALGDTFFVCEEQITGAGDNDYEWISHWSIQYDATIIGQYQNCNGYPSDCQGTNTYYIGREAALGLGYPLAGQCQNNPLTGNWLSLPIDGQCFPNTSTLGINCTWSATRIKTINSTCLFDDLDFNAACATDGRAPFYNATNTFLTAFSQPISGGCPDIYTL
;
A
#
# COMPACT_ATOMS: atom_id res chain seq x y z
N ARG A 1 56.39 7.65 -51.35
CA ARG A 1 57.01 7.16 -50.09
C ARG A 1 56.23 7.50 -48.81
N ASN A 2 55.15 8.32 -48.82
CA ASN A 2 54.42 8.70 -47.59
C ASN A 2 52.99 8.12 -47.44
N PHE A 3 52.50 7.29 -48.37
CA PHE A 3 51.14 6.72 -48.27
C PHE A 3 51.07 5.54 -47.28
N ALA A 4 52.17 4.80 -47.12
CA ALA A 4 52.26 3.64 -46.22
C ALA A 4 52.37 4.01 -44.73
N ASP A 5 52.77 5.25 -44.40
CA ASP A 5 52.85 5.72 -43.01
C ASP A 5 51.49 6.30 -42.53
N TRP A 6 50.72 6.88 -43.44
CA TRP A 6 49.38 7.39 -43.17
C TRP A 6 48.37 6.27 -42.92
N SER A 7 48.43 5.18 -43.71
CA SER A 7 47.55 4.02 -43.51
C SER A 7 47.80 3.32 -42.17
N LYS A 8 49.05 3.22 -41.72
CA LYS A 8 49.37 2.67 -40.39
C LYS A 8 48.82 3.54 -39.26
N LYS A 9 49.00 4.87 -39.33
CA LYS A 9 48.48 5.78 -38.29
C LYS A 9 46.96 5.78 -38.25
N ILE A 10 46.28 5.78 -39.40
CA ILE A 10 44.81 5.64 -39.46
C ILE A 10 44.38 4.29 -38.90
N MET A 11 45.09 3.22 -39.21
CA MET A 11 44.75 1.88 -38.70
C MET A 11 44.98 1.78 -37.19
N TYR A 12 46.00 2.43 -36.62
CA TYR A 12 46.19 2.52 -35.16
C TYR A 12 45.13 3.38 -34.49
N VAL A 13 44.73 4.49 -35.10
CA VAL A 13 43.63 5.33 -34.58
C VAL A 13 42.30 4.57 -34.66
N LEU A 14 42.02 3.86 -35.76
CA LEU A 14 40.84 3.02 -35.88
C LEU A 14 40.89 1.81 -34.95
N LEU A 15 42.03 1.13 -34.78
CA LEU A 15 42.17 0.07 -33.78
C LEU A 15 42.00 0.62 -32.36
N PHE A 16 42.49 1.82 -32.08
CA PHE A 16 42.33 2.46 -30.77
C PHE A 16 40.86 2.84 -30.52
N PHE A 17 40.15 3.35 -31.54
CA PHE A 17 38.70 3.59 -31.46
C PHE A 17 37.86 2.29 -31.44
N LEU A 18 38.32 1.22 -32.09
CA LEU A 18 37.68 -0.11 -32.02
C LEU A 18 37.98 -0.84 -30.71
N LEU A 19 39.14 -0.62 -30.09
CA LEU A 19 39.51 -1.16 -28.77
C LEU A 19 38.86 -0.34 -27.64
N LEU A 20 38.57 0.94 -27.87
CA LEU A 20 37.78 1.79 -26.97
C LEU A 20 36.27 1.64 -27.18
N ALA A 21 35.83 1.04 -28.29
CA ALA A 21 34.48 0.52 -28.43
C ALA A 21 34.38 -0.78 -27.63
N THR A 22 34.63 -0.72 -26.32
CA THR A 22 34.16 -1.74 -25.39
C THR A 22 32.66 -1.77 -25.56
N SER A 23 32.15 -2.79 -26.25
CA SER A 23 30.73 -3.06 -26.28
C SER A 23 30.33 -3.35 -24.83
N PHE A 24 29.77 -2.35 -24.15
CA PHE A 24 29.15 -2.55 -22.85
C PHE A 24 28.00 -3.54 -23.07
N SER A 25 28.13 -4.73 -22.51
CA SER A 25 27.04 -5.68 -22.46
C SER A 25 26.00 -5.14 -21.49
N GLN A 26 24.73 -5.22 -21.85
CA GLN A 26 23.64 -4.91 -20.92
C GLN A 26 23.78 -5.76 -19.65
N PRO A 27 23.44 -5.21 -18.46
CA PRO A 27 23.40 -5.96 -17.21
C PRO A 27 22.52 -7.19 -17.37
N ASN A 28 23.03 -8.34 -16.92
CA ASN A 28 22.26 -9.58 -16.83
C ASN A 28 21.78 -9.74 -15.38
N ILE A 29 20.68 -9.06 -15.05
CA ILE A 29 20.04 -9.16 -13.74
C ILE A 29 19.11 -10.38 -13.76
N PRO A 30 19.23 -11.33 -12.82
CA PRO A 30 18.35 -12.49 -12.79
C PRO A 30 16.93 -12.08 -12.40
N SER A 31 15.94 -12.90 -12.78
CA SER A 31 14.53 -12.71 -12.40
C SER A 31 14.26 -12.95 -10.92
N THR A 32 15.12 -13.74 -10.26
CA THR A 32 15.05 -14.08 -8.84
C THR A 32 16.19 -13.42 -8.06
N TRP A 33 15.84 -12.62 -7.06
CA TRP A 33 16.78 -11.86 -6.25
C TRP A 33 16.18 -11.45 -4.91
N THR A 34 17.06 -11.17 -3.95
CA THR A 34 16.72 -10.46 -2.71
C THR A 34 17.61 -9.24 -2.60
N ALA A 35 17.05 -8.13 -2.16
CA ALA A 35 17.74 -6.89 -2.00
C ALA A 35 17.28 -6.17 -0.73
N THR A 36 18.05 -5.20 -0.28
CA THR A 36 17.54 -4.13 0.58
C THR A 36 17.49 -2.86 -0.24
N ALA A 37 16.39 -2.10 -0.17
CA ALA A 37 16.24 -0.91 -0.99
C ALA A 37 15.42 0.17 -0.31
N ASP A 38 15.76 1.43 -0.58
CA ASP A 38 14.86 2.55 -0.34
C ASP A 38 13.92 2.71 -1.53
N PHE A 39 12.65 3.01 -1.26
CA PHE A 39 11.59 3.17 -2.24
C PHE A 39 11.00 4.59 -2.20
N THR A 40 10.62 5.17 -3.33
CA THR A 40 10.02 6.53 -3.41
C THR A 40 9.06 6.64 -4.60
N ILE A 41 7.99 7.44 -4.52
CA ILE A 41 7.07 7.72 -5.64
C ILE A 41 6.89 9.25 -5.82
N ASP A 42 7.13 9.85 -6.99
CA ASP A 42 6.84 11.27 -7.32
C ASP A 42 7.43 12.38 -6.43
N GLY A 43 8.56 12.13 -5.77
CA GLY A 43 9.29 13.17 -5.02
C GLY A 43 8.54 13.69 -3.77
N VAL A 44 7.35 13.16 -3.52
CA VAL A 44 6.63 13.16 -2.25
C VAL A 44 6.84 11.74 -1.69
N ASN A 45 7.14 11.55 -0.41
CA ASN A 45 7.19 10.19 0.16
C ASN A 45 5.77 9.62 0.31
N PHE A 46 5.04 9.46 -0.80
CA PHE A 46 3.62 9.16 -0.83
C PHE A 46 3.33 7.72 -1.24
N LEU A 47 2.61 7.07 -0.33
CA LEU A 47 1.60 6.05 -0.53
C LEU A 47 1.97 4.69 -1.13
N CYS A 48 2.66 3.87 -0.32
CA CYS A 48 1.95 2.68 0.18
C CYS A 48 0.83 3.20 1.08
N SER A 49 -0.39 2.69 1.07
CA SER A 49 -1.49 3.11 1.98
C SER A 49 -1.22 2.86 3.48
N PHE A 50 0.06 2.73 3.82
CA PHE A 50 0.69 2.49 5.10
C PHE A 50 1.95 3.37 5.04
N THR A 51 1.89 4.51 5.67
CA THR A 51 2.93 5.53 5.54
C THR A 51 4.23 5.10 6.22
N THR A 52 5.31 4.95 5.46
CA THR A 52 6.66 5.50 5.74
C THR A 52 7.75 5.02 4.78
N CYS A 53 7.79 5.60 3.58
CA CYS A 53 9.05 5.65 2.85
C CYS A 53 10.00 6.65 3.53
N THR A 54 10.66 6.22 4.60
CA THR A 54 11.85 6.88 5.17
C THR A 54 12.98 5.88 5.19
N ASN A 55 14.16 6.31 4.72
CA ASN A 55 15.48 5.67 4.80
C ASN A 55 15.53 4.46 5.74
N GLY A 56 15.46 3.26 5.18
CA GLY A 56 15.46 2.03 5.96
C GLY A 56 15.86 0.86 5.09
N ASP A 57 16.71 -0.01 5.63
CA ASP A 57 17.15 -1.26 5.02
C ASP A 57 15.98 -2.28 4.97
N ASN A 58 14.90 -1.93 4.26
CA ASN A 58 13.73 -2.79 4.12
C ASN A 58 14.09 -3.94 3.17
N PRO A 59 13.95 -5.19 3.60
CA PRO A 59 14.21 -6.33 2.73
C PRO A 59 13.11 -6.42 1.66
N PHE A 60 13.55 -6.46 0.41
CA PHE A 60 12.75 -6.76 -0.77
C PHE A 60 13.16 -8.12 -1.30
N THR A 61 12.22 -9.05 -1.38
CA THR A 61 12.46 -10.34 -2.02
C THR A 61 11.57 -10.47 -3.24
N ASN A 62 12.15 -10.83 -4.38
CA ASN A 62 11.42 -11.12 -5.60
C ASN A 62 11.85 -12.50 -6.10
N VAL A 63 10.93 -13.45 -6.08
CA VAL A 63 11.17 -14.81 -6.54
C VAL A 63 10.20 -15.13 -7.65
N GLN A 64 10.74 -15.63 -8.76
CA GLN A 64 10.00 -16.18 -9.88
C GLN A 64 10.37 -17.65 -10.04
N ASP A 65 9.38 -18.50 -10.31
CA ASP A 65 9.64 -19.92 -10.58
C ASP A 65 10.23 -20.16 -11.97
N ASP A 66 10.85 -21.32 -12.16
CA ASP A 66 11.62 -21.66 -13.36
C ASP A 66 10.79 -21.64 -14.66
N ASP A 67 9.48 -21.88 -14.56
CA ASP A 67 8.53 -21.87 -15.69
C ASP A 67 7.79 -20.52 -15.84
N ASN A 68 8.14 -19.52 -15.04
CA ASN A 68 7.58 -18.17 -15.03
C ASN A 68 6.04 -18.14 -14.84
N GLN A 69 5.48 -19.14 -14.17
CA GLN A 69 4.03 -19.24 -13.90
C GLN A 69 3.65 -18.58 -12.57
N ARG A 70 4.59 -18.45 -11.63
CA ARG A 70 4.39 -17.84 -10.32
C ARG A 70 5.48 -16.85 -9.99
N ARG A 71 5.09 -15.78 -9.32
CA ARG A 71 5.96 -14.76 -8.76
C ARG A 71 5.52 -14.41 -7.35
N VAL A 72 6.47 -14.18 -6.46
CA VAL A 72 6.22 -13.59 -5.15
C VAL A 72 7.14 -12.38 -4.96
N MET A 73 6.55 -11.27 -4.54
CA MET A 73 7.25 -10.10 -4.06
C MET A 73 6.95 -9.94 -2.57
N MET A 74 7.98 -9.86 -1.74
CA MET A 74 7.82 -9.63 -0.30
C MET A 74 8.49 -8.31 0.07
N VAL A 75 7.80 -7.54 0.90
CA VAL A 75 8.26 -6.28 1.49
C VAL A 75 7.96 -6.33 2.97
N GLU A 76 8.98 -6.12 3.79
CA GLU A 76 8.81 -5.92 5.23
C GLU A 76 9.11 -4.44 5.54
N GLU A 77 8.14 -3.74 6.10
CA GLU A 77 8.28 -2.34 6.48
C GLU A 77 7.99 -2.17 7.97
N LYS A 78 8.80 -1.40 8.68
CA LYS A 78 8.48 -1.02 10.07
C LYS A 78 7.52 0.14 10.09
N ASN A 79 6.40 0.00 10.79
CA ASN A 79 5.52 1.14 11.06
C ASN A 79 6.11 1.99 12.20
N LYS A 80 6.67 3.17 11.89
CA LYS A 80 7.27 4.06 12.90
C LYS A 80 6.27 4.59 13.94
N PHE A 81 4.97 4.52 13.64
CA PHE A 81 3.90 4.94 14.52
C PHE A 81 3.31 3.79 15.33
N ALA A 82 3.81 2.56 15.16
CA ALA A 82 3.42 1.44 16.01
C ALA A 82 3.62 1.79 17.49
N PRO A 83 2.82 1.24 18.42
CA PRO A 83 3.04 1.39 19.85
C PRO A 83 4.46 1.00 20.27
N LEU A 84 4.99 1.63 21.32
CA LEU A 84 6.30 1.26 21.90
C LEU A 84 6.34 -0.22 22.30
N GLU A 85 5.22 -0.73 22.77
CA GLU A 85 5.04 -2.12 23.18
C GLU A 85 5.22 -3.13 22.04
N TYR A 86 5.12 -2.68 20.78
CA TYR A 86 5.27 -3.53 19.61
C TYR A 86 6.71 -3.57 19.08
N GLU A 87 7.63 -2.75 19.60
CA GLU A 87 9.02 -2.73 19.12
C GLU A 87 9.67 -4.12 19.18
N GLY A 88 10.16 -4.59 18.03
CA GLY A 88 10.75 -5.91 17.83
C GLY A 88 9.75 -7.06 17.72
N THR A 89 8.44 -6.81 17.77
CA THR A 89 7.38 -7.82 17.61
C THR A 89 6.81 -7.79 16.19
N PRO A 90 6.19 -8.88 15.70
CA PRO A 90 5.57 -8.89 14.37
C PRO A 90 4.55 -7.77 14.11
N ALA A 91 3.90 -7.23 15.15
CA ALA A 91 2.92 -6.15 15.01
C ALA A 91 3.54 -4.77 14.68
N GLU A 92 4.84 -4.56 14.95
CA GLU A 92 5.58 -3.38 14.47
C GLU A 92 5.81 -3.46 12.96
N TRP A 93 5.79 -4.66 12.39
CA TRP A 93 6.11 -4.91 11.01
C TRP A 93 4.85 -5.01 10.15
N PHE A 94 4.92 -4.33 9.04
CA PHE A 94 3.97 -4.38 7.95
C PHE A 94 4.53 -5.32 6.90
N ASN A 95 4.11 -6.59 6.98
CA ASN A 95 4.58 -7.63 6.07
C ASN A 95 3.61 -7.76 4.91
N ILE A 96 4.03 -7.29 3.73
CA ILE A 96 3.29 -7.41 2.49
C ILE A 96 3.94 -8.49 1.64
N SER A 97 3.14 -9.46 1.22
CA SER A 97 3.55 -10.41 0.19
C SER A 97 2.57 -10.37 -0.96
N ILE A 98 3.05 -10.06 -2.16
CA ILE A 98 2.27 -10.04 -3.39
C ILE A 98 2.61 -11.31 -4.17
N PHE A 99 1.67 -12.23 -4.23
CA PHE A 99 1.74 -13.44 -5.02
C PHE A 99 1.03 -13.25 -6.34
N SER A 100 1.62 -13.76 -7.39
CA SER A 100 1.18 -13.57 -8.77
C SER A 100 1.22 -14.95 -9.41
N THR A 101 0.07 -15.57 -9.68
CA THR A 101 -0.07 -16.93 -10.24
C THR A 101 -1.01 -16.95 -11.44
N ASN A 102 -1.09 -18.05 -12.19
CA ASN A 102 -2.07 -18.17 -13.27
C ASN A 102 -3.55 -17.96 -12.84
N ASP A 103 -3.85 -18.13 -11.56
CA ASP A 103 -5.20 -17.96 -11.00
C ASP A 103 -5.50 -16.50 -10.59
N GLY A 104 -4.48 -15.64 -10.57
CA GLY A 104 -4.59 -14.21 -10.25
C GLY A 104 -3.44 -13.69 -9.40
N THR A 105 -3.57 -12.43 -8.97
CA THR A 105 -2.67 -11.85 -7.97
C THR A 105 -3.35 -11.88 -6.60
N PHE A 106 -2.58 -12.08 -5.54
CA PHE A 106 -3.02 -12.18 -4.17
C PHE A 106 -2.08 -11.37 -3.28
N ASN A 107 -2.62 -10.54 -2.40
CA ASN A 107 -1.86 -9.78 -1.43
C ASN A 107 -2.05 -10.43 -0.06
N ILE A 108 -0.97 -10.79 0.62
CA ILE A 108 -0.99 -11.20 2.02
C ILE A 108 -0.47 -10.03 2.84
N LEU A 109 -1.30 -9.55 3.76
CA LEU A 109 -0.96 -8.50 4.72
C LEU A 109 -1.11 -9.05 6.13
N ASN A 110 -0.02 -9.12 6.90
CA ASN A 110 -0.05 -9.56 8.30
C ASN A 110 -0.88 -10.84 8.51
N GLU A 111 -0.63 -11.85 7.65
CA GLU A 111 -1.30 -13.16 7.57
C GLU A 111 -2.72 -13.16 6.97
N LEU A 112 -3.30 -12.00 6.64
CA LEU A 112 -4.58 -11.91 5.93
C LEU A 112 -4.38 -11.91 4.42
N CYS A 113 -5.02 -12.84 3.71
CA CYS A 113 -4.91 -12.93 2.25
C CYS A 113 -6.08 -12.27 1.54
N TYR A 114 -5.80 -11.48 0.51
CA TYR A 114 -6.75 -10.76 -0.32
C TYR A 114 -6.49 -11.10 -1.79
N PRO A 115 -7.47 -11.58 -2.57
CA PRO A 115 -7.31 -11.60 -4.01
C PRO A 115 -7.25 -10.16 -4.51
N GLU A 116 -6.29 -9.86 -5.37
CA GLU A 116 -6.19 -8.56 -6.03
C GLU A 116 -7.37 -8.40 -6.99
N GLN A 117 -8.48 -7.87 -6.48
CA GLN A 117 -9.56 -7.39 -7.33
C GLN A 117 -9.40 -5.91 -7.69
N THR A 118 -8.63 -5.13 -6.91
CA THR A 118 -7.97 -3.85 -7.23
C THR A 118 -7.56 -3.09 -5.97
N PHE A 119 -6.59 -3.60 -5.19
CA PHE A 119 -6.14 -2.96 -3.93
C PHE A 119 -5.57 -1.53 -4.16
N MET A 120 -5.10 -1.24 -5.37
CA MET A 120 -4.58 0.08 -5.77
C MET A 120 -5.67 1.14 -6.07
N GLN A 121 -6.96 0.88 -5.83
CA GLN A 121 -8.05 1.81 -6.16
C GLN A 121 -8.52 2.69 -4.98
N GLY A 122 -7.85 2.66 -3.83
CA GLY A 122 -8.19 3.45 -2.64
C GLY A 122 -7.99 4.97 -2.75
N GLY A 123 -7.36 5.48 -3.81
CA GLY A 123 -7.32 6.92 -4.12
C GLY A 123 -8.55 7.33 -4.93
N GLY A 124 -9.32 8.30 -4.43
CA GLY A 124 -10.59 8.79 -4.97
C GLY A 124 -10.82 8.66 -6.48
N ARG A 125 -11.98 8.10 -6.87
CA ARG A 125 -12.43 8.00 -8.26
C ARG A 125 -12.47 9.37 -8.96
N ARG A 126 -11.55 9.63 -9.90
CA ARG A 126 -11.82 10.24 -11.24
C ARG A 126 -10.82 9.70 -12.29
N PRO A 127 -10.92 10.10 -13.58
CA PRO A 127 -11.20 9.28 -14.77
C PRO A 127 -10.09 8.30 -15.21
N PHE A 128 -9.51 7.53 -14.29
CA PHE A 128 -8.39 6.64 -14.57
C PHE A 128 -8.81 5.48 -15.48
N GLN A 129 -9.90 4.77 -15.19
CA GLN A 129 -10.35 3.63 -16.00
C GLN A 129 -10.85 3.97 -17.40
N LYS A 130 -11.60 5.07 -17.59
CA LYS A 130 -11.98 5.50 -18.96
C LYS A 130 -10.74 5.90 -19.76
N ARG A 131 -9.75 6.54 -19.13
CA ARG A 131 -8.46 6.84 -19.78
C ARG A 131 -7.60 5.60 -19.98
N LEU A 132 -7.59 4.61 -19.08
CA LEU A 132 -6.83 3.36 -19.20
C LEU A 132 -7.45 2.40 -20.21
N GLN A 133 -8.77 2.27 -20.29
CA GLN A 133 -9.43 1.47 -21.32
C GLN A 133 -9.34 2.15 -22.70
N GLN A 134 -9.47 3.47 -22.76
CA GLN A 134 -9.25 4.24 -23.99
C GLN A 134 -7.75 4.29 -24.38
N LYS A 135 -6.82 4.17 -23.42
CA LYS A 135 -5.37 4.01 -23.64
C LYS A 135 -4.91 2.58 -23.92
N LYS A 136 -5.53 1.53 -23.36
CA LYS A 136 -5.31 0.13 -23.78
C LYS A 136 -5.60 -0.02 -25.27
N ARG A 137 -6.61 0.70 -25.78
CA ARG A 137 -6.85 0.84 -27.22
C ARG A 137 -5.77 1.61 -27.99
N MET A 138 -4.99 2.48 -27.34
CA MET A 138 -3.84 3.17 -27.95
C MET A 138 -2.51 2.42 -27.77
N MET A 139 -2.38 1.55 -26.76
CA MET A 139 -1.17 0.77 -26.46
C MET A 139 -1.14 -0.60 -27.17
N ASN A 140 -2.28 -1.08 -27.69
CA ASN A 140 -2.35 -2.23 -28.59
C ASN A 140 -1.69 -2.00 -29.98
N SER A 141 -1.10 -0.82 -30.22
CA SER A 141 -0.15 -0.64 -31.33
C SER A 141 1.27 -0.79 -30.79
N GLU A 142 1.80 -2.00 -30.87
CA GLU A 142 3.23 -2.37 -30.88
C GLU A 142 4.16 -1.55 -29.95
N THR A 143 4.61 -2.12 -28.82
CA THR A 143 5.84 -1.79 -28.01
C THR A 143 5.66 -1.64 -26.49
N SER A 144 4.51 -1.98 -25.91
CA SER A 144 4.42 -2.15 -24.45
C SER A 144 5.19 -3.42 -24.05
N VAL A 145 6.41 -3.28 -23.50
CA VAL A 145 7.19 -4.40 -22.92
C VAL A 145 6.52 -4.95 -21.65
N LEU A 146 5.41 -4.32 -21.20
CA LEU A 146 4.69 -4.63 -19.98
C LEU A 146 3.23 -5.13 -20.20
N ASP A 147 2.81 -5.44 -21.43
CA ASP A 147 1.51 -6.06 -21.76
C ASP A 147 1.79 -7.42 -22.49
N SER A 148 1.09 -8.55 -22.31
CA SER A 148 -0.28 -8.75 -21.79
C SER A 148 -0.62 -10.15 -21.27
N ASP A 149 0.29 -11.14 -21.14
CA ASP A 149 -0.11 -12.52 -20.81
C ASP A 149 0.81 -13.27 -19.82
N GLY A 150 1.63 -12.54 -19.04
CA GLY A 150 2.51 -13.15 -18.04
C GLY A 150 3.24 -12.15 -17.16
N TYR A 151 3.76 -12.64 -16.02
CA TYR A 151 4.49 -11.84 -15.04
C TYR A 151 5.80 -11.31 -15.62
N THR A 152 5.96 -9.99 -15.66
CA THR A 152 7.20 -9.36 -16.12
C THR A 152 8.15 -9.17 -14.95
N ASP A 153 9.30 -9.84 -15.03
CA ASP A 153 10.48 -9.54 -14.21
C ASP A 153 10.75 -8.02 -14.25
N LEU A 154 10.99 -7.45 -13.06
CA LEU A 154 11.24 -6.01 -12.87
C LEU A 154 12.33 -5.48 -13.81
N PHE A 155 13.31 -6.32 -14.17
CA PHE A 155 14.43 -5.98 -15.03
C PHE A 155 14.36 -6.59 -16.44
N ALA A 156 13.26 -7.24 -16.83
CA ALA A 156 13.12 -7.84 -18.16
C ALA A 156 13.33 -6.85 -19.32
N TRP A 157 13.00 -5.56 -19.08
CA TRP A 157 13.15 -4.48 -20.05
C TRP A 157 14.62 -4.09 -20.32
N VAL A 158 15.57 -4.47 -19.48
CA VAL A 158 16.98 -4.06 -19.58
C VAL A 158 17.60 -4.54 -20.90
N SER A 159 17.19 -5.70 -21.41
CA SER A 159 17.57 -6.22 -22.74
C SER A 159 17.18 -5.29 -23.91
N ASN A 160 16.17 -4.44 -23.72
CA ASN A 160 15.69 -3.47 -24.70
C ASN A 160 16.15 -2.04 -24.41
N SER A 161 16.93 -1.84 -23.34
CA SER A 161 17.41 -0.53 -22.92
C SER A 161 18.60 -0.04 -23.76
N LYS A 162 18.84 1.28 -23.73
CA LYS A 162 20.00 1.92 -24.35
C LYS A 162 20.95 2.41 -23.26
N TYR A 163 22.23 2.13 -23.44
CA TYR A 163 23.29 2.73 -22.65
C TYR A 163 23.26 4.27 -22.80
N GLN A 164 23.37 5.00 -21.68
CA GLN A 164 23.31 6.47 -21.62
C GLN A 164 24.62 7.10 -21.13
N GLY A 165 25.60 6.29 -20.74
CA GLY A 165 26.88 6.75 -20.21
C GLY A 165 27.19 6.17 -18.85
N ASN A 166 28.21 6.74 -18.24
CA ASN A 166 28.74 6.35 -16.94
C ASN A 166 28.53 7.45 -15.91
N ILE A 167 28.31 7.07 -14.66
CA ILE A 167 28.31 7.98 -13.51
C ILE A 167 29.17 7.42 -12.39
N SER A 168 29.69 8.33 -11.56
CA SER A 168 30.31 7.92 -10.30
C SER A 168 29.19 7.55 -9.33
N CYS A 169 29.26 6.35 -8.78
CA CYS A 169 28.33 5.85 -7.78
C CYS A 169 29.11 5.41 -6.53
N LEU A 170 28.46 5.48 -5.37
CA LEU A 170 28.98 4.91 -4.14
C LEU A 170 28.42 3.49 -4.02
N VAL A 171 29.30 2.50 -4.01
CA VAL A 171 28.96 1.10 -3.71
C VAL A 171 29.40 0.80 -2.27
N GLU A 172 28.83 -0.22 -1.61
CA GLU A 172 28.99 -0.57 -0.17
C GLU A 172 30.39 -0.36 0.43
N THR A 173 31.46 -0.50 -0.36
CA THR A 173 32.84 -0.29 0.08
C THR A 173 33.25 1.18 0.28
N ASN A 174 32.33 2.15 0.18
CA ASN A 174 32.60 3.61 0.21
C ASN A 174 33.64 4.06 -0.83
N LYS A 175 33.77 3.30 -1.92
CA LYS A 175 34.62 3.66 -3.06
C LYS A 175 33.73 4.23 -4.15
N ASN A 176 34.23 5.29 -4.77
CA ASN A 176 33.65 5.81 -6.01
C ASN A 176 33.96 4.80 -7.11
N GLU A 177 32.95 4.05 -7.52
CA GLU A 177 33.00 3.16 -8.66
C GLU A 177 32.32 3.81 -9.87
N ILE A 178 32.58 3.26 -11.05
CA ILE A 178 31.91 3.67 -12.28
C ILE A 178 30.68 2.77 -12.46
N CYS A 179 29.50 3.37 -12.34
CA CYS A 179 28.24 2.72 -12.70
C CYS A 179 27.78 3.11 -14.09
N GLU A 180 27.02 2.22 -14.71
CA GLU A 180 26.46 2.36 -16.04
C GLU A 180 25.00 2.80 -15.96
N ILE A 181 24.59 3.73 -16.83
CA ILE A 181 23.18 4.13 -16.95
C ILE A 181 22.57 3.44 -18.16
N TRP A 182 21.46 2.76 -17.92
CA TRP A 182 20.64 2.07 -18.90
C TRP A 182 19.25 2.67 -18.89
N ARG A 183 18.71 3.03 -20.07
CA ARG A 183 17.40 3.69 -20.17
C ARG A 183 16.53 3.07 -21.25
N TYR A 184 15.30 2.74 -20.90
CA TYR A 184 14.24 2.37 -21.82
C TYR A 184 13.16 3.45 -21.79
N LYS A 185 12.85 4.05 -22.94
CA LYS A 185 11.92 5.18 -23.01
C LYS A 185 10.94 5.01 -24.16
N THR A 186 9.66 5.08 -23.83
CA THR A 186 8.54 5.16 -24.77
C THR A 186 7.80 6.49 -24.59
N ILE A 187 6.68 6.66 -25.29
CA ILE A 187 5.80 7.82 -25.09
C ILE A 187 5.09 7.75 -23.71
N ALA A 188 4.84 6.54 -23.20
CA ALA A 188 4.10 6.33 -21.97
C ALA A 188 5.00 6.09 -20.76
N GLN A 189 6.21 5.56 -20.98
CA GLN A 189 7.08 5.02 -19.94
C GLN A 189 8.52 5.52 -20.07
N ASP A 190 9.18 5.72 -18.93
CA ASP A 190 10.58 6.08 -18.83
C ASP A 190 11.24 5.27 -17.70
N LEU A 191 12.02 4.27 -18.07
CA LEU A 191 12.71 3.35 -17.17
C LEU A 191 14.19 3.67 -17.19
N LEU A 192 14.76 3.91 -16.03
CA LEU A 192 16.17 4.21 -15.84
C LEU A 192 16.74 3.24 -14.82
N LEU A 193 17.85 2.60 -15.17
CA LEU A 193 18.61 1.72 -14.30
C LEU A 193 20.04 2.26 -14.22
N VAL A 194 20.54 2.37 -13.00
CA VAL A 194 21.97 2.52 -12.70
C VAL A 194 22.45 1.17 -12.20
N ALA A 195 23.45 0.60 -12.85
CA ALA A 195 23.99 -0.71 -12.49
C ALA A 195 25.51 -0.67 -12.34
N TYR A 196 26.03 -1.48 -11.41
CA TYR A 196 27.44 -1.81 -11.30
C TYR A 196 27.63 -3.26 -11.77
N GLY A 197 28.02 -3.44 -13.04
CA GLY A 197 28.03 -4.76 -13.68
C GLY A 197 26.61 -5.33 -13.78
N ASN A 198 26.35 -6.45 -13.07
CA ASN A 198 25.02 -7.09 -13.03
C ASN A 198 24.22 -6.71 -11.77
N GLU A 199 24.72 -5.80 -10.96
CA GLU A 199 24.09 -5.39 -9.70
C GLU A 199 23.32 -4.08 -9.91
N PRO A 200 21.98 -4.06 -9.74
CA PRO A 200 21.23 -2.81 -9.77
C PRO A 200 21.56 -1.97 -8.54
N ILE A 201 21.86 -0.69 -8.75
CA ILE A 201 22.13 0.29 -7.70
C ILE A 201 20.96 1.26 -7.55
N PHE A 202 20.37 1.65 -8.67
CA PHE A 202 19.19 2.52 -8.68
C PHE A 202 18.29 2.13 -9.83
N PHE A 203 16.99 2.10 -9.58
CA PHE A 203 15.97 1.92 -10.61
C PHE A 203 14.94 3.04 -10.46
N ASN A 204 14.57 3.68 -11.56
CA ASN A 204 13.47 4.63 -11.62
C ASN A 204 12.54 4.28 -12.77
N TYR A 205 11.30 4.03 -12.44
CA TYR A 205 10.17 3.83 -13.34
C TYR A 205 9.36 5.11 -13.40
N THR A 206 8.97 5.57 -14.58
CA THR A 206 8.00 6.67 -14.72
C THR A 206 6.92 6.30 -15.72
N LEU A 207 5.66 6.35 -15.32
CA LEU A 207 4.48 6.09 -16.14
C LEU A 207 3.55 7.29 -16.11
N LEU A 208 3.27 7.87 -17.28
CA LEU A 208 2.21 8.88 -17.44
C LEU A 208 2.25 10.08 -16.47
N ASN A 209 3.44 10.43 -15.97
CA ASN A 209 3.79 11.48 -14.98
C ASN A 209 3.98 11.01 -13.55
N GLU A 210 3.71 9.74 -13.25
CA GLU A 210 4.01 9.15 -11.95
C GLU A 210 5.36 8.45 -12.02
N SER A 211 6.23 8.70 -11.06
CA SER A 211 7.57 8.17 -10.96
C SER A 211 7.70 7.34 -9.71
N MET A 212 8.47 6.27 -9.77
CA MET A 212 8.74 5.34 -8.69
C MET A 212 10.22 5.01 -8.76
N SER A 213 10.95 5.14 -7.66
CA SER A 213 12.38 4.84 -7.61
C SER A 213 12.75 3.90 -6.48
N PHE A 214 13.76 3.09 -6.74
CA PHE A 214 14.37 2.13 -5.83
C PHE A 214 15.86 2.42 -5.77
N ALA A 215 16.42 2.62 -4.57
CA ALA A 215 17.86 2.70 -4.34
C ALA A 215 18.29 1.45 -3.59
N PHE A 216 19.01 0.56 -4.26
CA PHE A 216 19.41 -0.74 -3.71
C PHE A 216 20.72 -0.62 -2.93
N TYR A 217 20.74 -1.18 -1.73
CA TYR A 217 21.89 -1.19 -0.83
C TYR A 217 22.64 -2.52 -0.88
N THR A 218 21.88 -3.61 -0.77
CA THR A 218 22.37 -4.97 -0.97
C THR A 218 21.59 -5.59 -2.13
N PHE A 219 22.24 -6.42 -2.94
CA PHE A 219 21.56 -7.20 -3.96
C PHE A 219 22.19 -8.59 -4.08
N PHE A 220 21.39 -9.61 -3.80
CA PHE A 220 21.79 -11.00 -3.85
C PHE A 220 21.01 -11.71 -4.95
N PRO A 221 21.66 -12.13 -6.05
CA PRO A 221 21.03 -13.02 -7.00
C PRO A 221 20.71 -14.33 -6.26
N GLN A 222 19.46 -14.76 -6.27
CA GLN A 222 19.03 -15.97 -5.59
C GLN A 222 18.74 -17.10 -6.58
N VAL A 223 18.88 -18.33 -6.09
CA VAL A 223 18.22 -19.49 -6.69
C VAL A 223 16.78 -19.47 -6.21
N ALA A 224 15.82 -19.71 -7.09
CA ALA A 224 14.41 -19.75 -6.73
C ALA A 224 14.20 -20.69 -5.53
N ASP A 225 13.64 -20.15 -4.44
CA ASP A 225 13.20 -20.93 -3.30
C ASP A 225 11.70 -21.18 -3.43
N ASP A 226 11.34 -22.35 -3.95
CA ASP A 226 9.95 -22.74 -4.15
C ASP A 226 9.12 -22.74 -2.86
N SER A 227 9.77 -22.85 -1.69
CA SER A 227 9.09 -22.87 -0.39
C SER A 227 8.40 -21.54 -0.06
N LEU A 228 8.80 -20.44 -0.69
CA LEU A 228 8.11 -19.16 -0.54
C LEU A 228 6.68 -19.20 -1.10
N PHE A 229 6.43 -20.03 -2.10
CA PHE A 229 5.09 -20.20 -2.65
C PHE A 229 4.18 -21.04 -1.76
N ASP A 230 4.73 -21.85 -0.84
CA ASP A 230 3.94 -22.65 0.11
C ASP A 230 3.19 -21.78 1.12
N ALA A 231 3.61 -20.52 1.30
CA ALA A 231 2.91 -19.54 2.11
C ALA A 231 1.57 -19.10 1.51
N LEU A 232 1.38 -19.24 0.19
CA LEU A 232 0.12 -18.88 -0.46
C LEU A 232 -0.91 -20.01 -0.32
N ASN A 233 -1.96 -19.74 0.43
CA ASN A 233 -3.16 -20.57 0.45
C ASN A 233 -4.31 -19.85 -0.27
N ILE A 234 -4.45 -20.08 -1.58
CA ILE A 234 -5.49 -19.47 -2.42
C ILE A 234 -6.90 -19.66 -1.83
N THR A 235 -7.17 -20.81 -1.20
CA THR A 235 -8.46 -21.07 -0.56
C THR A 235 -8.74 -20.07 0.56
N GLN A 236 -7.75 -19.74 1.38
CA GLN A 236 -7.89 -18.75 2.45
C GLN A 236 -8.05 -17.32 1.92
N CYS A 237 -7.58 -17.03 0.71
CA CYS A 237 -7.81 -15.73 0.07
C CYS A 237 -9.27 -15.57 -0.36
N TYR A 238 -9.90 -16.65 -0.86
CA TYR A 238 -11.30 -16.61 -1.29
C TYR A 238 -12.29 -16.83 -0.14
N ASP A 239 -11.95 -17.69 0.83
CA ASP A 239 -12.73 -18.00 2.02
C ASP A 239 -11.89 -17.76 3.28
N PRO A 240 -11.68 -16.49 3.65
CA PRO A 240 -10.83 -16.14 4.78
C PRO A 240 -11.42 -16.65 6.10
N PRO A 241 -10.56 -17.01 7.07
CA PRO A 241 -11.02 -17.52 8.35
C PRO A 241 -11.88 -16.48 9.07
N LYS A 242 -13.03 -16.94 9.57
CA LYS A 242 -13.89 -16.15 10.46
C LYS A 242 -13.38 -16.25 11.88
N CYS A 243 -13.74 -15.28 12.71
CA CYS A 243 -13.44 -15.39 14.14
C CYS A 243 -14.16 -16.59 14.77
N PRO A 244 -13.52 -17.31 15.70
CA PRO A 244 -14.14 -18.45 16.36
C PRO A 244 -15.45 -18.05 17.04
N ALA A 245 -16.54 -18.75 16.72
CA ALA A 245 -17.81 -18.54 17.40
C ALA A 245 -17.73 -19.05 18.84
N ASN A 246 -17.77 -18.17 19.83
CA ASN A 246 -17.73 -18.53 21.26
C ASN A 246 -19.07 -19.06 21.81
N GLY A 247 -19.93 -19.63 20.96
CA GLY A 247 -21.03 -20.52 21.38
C GLY A 247 -22.38 -19.89 21.74
N THR A 248 -22.54 -18.57 21.73
CA THR A 248 -23.87 -17.90 21.72
C THR A 248 -23.74 -16.58 20.97
N SER A 249 -24.76 -16.24 20.16
CA SER A 249 -24.86 -14.90 19.53
C SER A 249 -24.60 -13.83 20.59
N ASN A 250 -23.67 -12.94 20.29
CA ASN A 250 -23.23 -11.90 21.21
C ASN A 250 -23.29 -10.59 20.46
N ILE A 251 -24.45 -9.93 20.54
CA ILE A 251 -24.63 -8.61 19.96
C ILE A 251 -23.80 -7.61 20.75
N ILE A 252 -22.79 -7.04 20.09
CA ILE A 252 -21.98 -5.95 20.62
C ILE A 252 -22.56 -4.64 20.11
N SER A 253 -22.61 -3.63 21.00
CA SER A 253 -22.84 -2.24 20.63
C SER A 253 -21.53 -1.48 20.78
N GLN A 254 -21.11 -0.76 19.75
CA GLN A 254 -19.85 -0.02 19.71
C GLN A 254 -20.05 1.37 19.09
N ASP A 255 -19.42 2.36 19.70
CA ASP A 255 -19.35 3.71 19.15
C ASP A 255 -18.22 3.79 18.13
N LEU A 256 -18.56 4.19 16.90
CA LEU A 256 -17.65 4.30 15.77
C LEU A 256 -17.81 5.65 15.08
N TYR A 257 -16.81 6.05 14.32
CA TYR A 257 -16.65 7.37 13.74
C TYR A 257 -16.10 7.25 12.32
N ILE A 258 -16.51 8.18 11.47
CA ILE A 258 -16.05 8.28 10.08
C ILE A 258 -15.84 9.75 9.71
N PHE A 259 -14.72 10.03 9.05
CA PHE A 259 -14.43 11.28 8.38
C PHE A 259 -14.92 11.22 6.93
N HIS A 260 -15.68 12.22 6.49
CA HIS A 260 -16.35 12.16 5.18
C HIS A 260 -16.65 13.53 4.57
N PRO A 261 -16.85 13.61 3.24
CA PRO A 261 -17.36 14.81 2.57
C PRO A 261 -18.77 15.19 3.07
N SER A 262 -19.14 16.46 2.98
CA SER A 262 -20.44 16.94 3.47
C SER A 262 -21.65 16.35 2.74
N ASN A 263 -21.46 15.80 1.54
CA ASN A 263 -22.54 15.24 0.74
C ASN A 263 -22.70 13.71 0.89
N GLN A 264 -21.98 13.07 1.82
CA GLN A 264 -21.98 11.62 2.02
C GLN A 264 -22.30 11.29 3.47
N PHE A 265 -23.32 10.46 3.70
CA PHE A 265 -23.76 10.10 5.05
C PHE A 265 -24.09 8.63 5.21
N ASP A 266 -24.07 7.88 4.12
CA ASP A 266 -24.30 6.46 4.15
C ASP A 266 -22.98 5.77 4.49
N ILE A 267 -22.99 5.01 5.59
CA ILE A 267 -21.85 4.21 6.02
C ILE A 267 -21.94 2.77 5.53
N ALA A 268 -22.99 2.40 4.80
CA ALA A 268 -23.03 1.13 4.11
C ALA A 268 -21.97 1.13 3.00
N GLY A 269 -21.13 0.10 3.01
CA GLY A 269 -19.96 -0.03 2.15
C GLY A 269 -18.82 0.92 2.51
N GLN A 270 -18.73 1.36 3.76
CA GLN A 270 -17.62 2.17 4.28
C GLN A 270 -16.83 1.44 5.36
N ASP A 271 -15.57 1.84 5.50
CA ASP A 271 -14.73 1.55 6.65
C ASP A 271 -14.95 2.63 7.72
N ILE A 272 -14.98 2.19 8.98
CA ILE A 272 -15.29 3.05 10.11
C ILE A 272 -14.48 2.62 11.33
N GLY A 273 -13.85 3.55 12.02
CA GLY A 273 -13.03 3.29 13.20
C GLY A 273 -13.74 3.56 14.52
N ASP A 274 -13.34 2.90 15.60
CA ASP A 274 -13.59 3.47 16.93
C ASP A 274 -12.74 4.73 17.13
N ALA A 275 -12.99 5.45 18.23
CA ALA A 275 -12.30 6.72 18.47
C ALA A 275 -10.78 6.59 18.41
N LEU A 276 -10.22 5.48 18.90
CA LEU A 276 -8.79 5.23 18.89
C LEU A 276 -8.30 4.90 17.47
N GLY A 277 -9.04 4.07 16.73
CA GLY A 277 -8.69 3.64 15.38
C GLY A 277 -8.71 4.78 14.39
N ASP A 278 -9.78 5.58 14.39
CA ASP A 278 -9.88 6.76 13.53
C ASP A 278 -8.85 7.83 13.91
N THR A 279 -8.60 8.02 15.22
CA THR A 279 -7.51 8.91 15.66
C THR A 279 -6.16 8.43 15.14
N PHE A 280 -5.87 7.12 15.24
CA PHE A 280 -4.61 6.56 14.76
C PHE A 280 -4.42 6.91 13.28
N PHE A 281 -5.42 6.61 12.45
CA PHE A 281 -5.35 6.83 11.01
C PHE A 281 -5.16 8.31 10.67
N VAL A 282 -5.99 9.19 11.23
CA VAL A 282 -5.91 10.62 10.93
C VAL A 282 -4.62 11.24 11.48
N CYS A 283 -4.17 10.89 12.68
CA CYS A 283 -2.91 11.41 13.21
C CYS A 283 -1.71 10.97 12.37
N GLU A 284 -1.70 9.73 11.89
CA GLU A 284 -0.68 9.22 10.99
C GLU A 284 -0.64 10.06 9.71
N GLU A 285 -1.78 10.29 9.05
CA GLU A 285 -1.88 11.12 7.85
C GLU A 285 -1.43 12.57 8.09
N GLN A 286 -1.79 13.16 9.23
CA GLN A 286 -1.41 14.53 9.57
C GLN A 286 0.11 14.66 9.80
N ILE A 287 0.72 13.70 10.51
CA ILE A 287 2.17 13.73 10.79
C ILE A 287 2.98 13.47 9.52
N THR A 288 2.47 12.64 8.62
CA THR A 288 3.15 12.29 7.37
C THR A 288 2.86 13.27 6.25
N GLY A 289 1.79 14.06 6.38
CA GLY A 289 1.25 14.88 5.30
C GLY A 289 0.62 14.03 4.20
N ALA A 290 0.22 12.79 4.51
CA ALA A 290 -0.29 11.81 3.54
C ALA A 290 -1.77 11.99 3.15
N GLY A 291 -2.49 12.92 3.79
CA GLY A 291 -3.92 13.11 3.54
C GLY A 291 -4.23 14.10 2.42
N ASP A 292 -4.97 13.67 1.39
CA ASP A 292 -5.72 14.54 0.45
C ASP A 292 -7.20 14.51 0.81
N ASN A 293 -7.46 14.92 2.04
CA ASN A 293 -8.68 14.50 2.69
C ASN A 293 -9.69 15.62 2.69
N ASP A 294 -10.67 15.49 1.79
CA ASP A 294 -11.96 16.20 1.78
C ASP A 294 -12.81 15.83 3.05
N TYR A 295 -12.18 15.78 4.22
CA TYR A 295 -12.81 15.54 5.52
C TYR A 295 -13.54 16.78 5.96
N GLU A 296 -14.65 17.10 5.30
CA GLU A 296 -15.46 18.24 5.68
C GLU A 296 -16.17 17.96 7.01
N TRP A 297 -16.74 16.78 7.18
CA TRP A 297 -17.56 16.40 8.35
C TRP A 297 -17.07 15.11 9.00
N ILE A 298 -17.46 14.93 10.27
CA ILE A 298 -17.17 13.74 11.06
C ILE A 298 -18.46 13.29 11.73
N SER A 299 -18.85 12.03 11.53
CA SER A 299 -20.08 11.47 12.10
C SER A 299 -19.78 10.39 13.14
N HIS A 300 -20.45 10.48 14.30
CA HIS A 300 -20.50 9.46 15.34
C HIS A 300 -21.72 8.57 15.15
N TRP A 301 -21.49 7.26 15.18
CA TRP A 301 -22.49 6.22 15.03
C TRP A 301 -22.43 5.22 16.19
N SER A 302 -23.59 4.76 16.64
CA SER A 302 -23.70 3.54 17.45
C SER A 302 -23.97 2.38 16.51
N ILE A 303 -23.02 1.46 16.39
CA ILE A 303 -23.12 0.25 15.57
C ILE A 303 -23.46 -0.94 16.47
N GLN A 304 -24.38 -1.79 16.03
CA GLN A 304 -24.64 -3.09 16.65
C GLN A 304 -24.35 -4.20 15.66
N TYR A 305 -23.57 -5.20 16.07
CA TYR A 305 -23.20 -6.35 15.24
C TYR A 305 -23.06 -7.62 16.07
N ASP A 306 -23.22 -8.79 15.45
CA ASP A 306 -23.02 -10.07 16.14
C ASP A 306 -21.55 -10.49 16.10
N ALA A 307 -20.92 -10.53 17.27
CA ALA A 307 -19.51 -10.86 17.41
C ALA A 307 -19.15 -12.30 17.01
N THR A 308 -20.15 -13.18 16.85
CA THR A 308 -19.93 -14.57 16.41
C THR A 308 -19.75 -14.72 14.90
N ILE A 309 -20.00 -13.64 14.13
CA ILE A 309 -19.96 -13.64 12.67
C ILE A 309 -19.09 -12.50 12.13
N ILE A 310 -17.90 -12.34 12.71
CA ILE A 310 -16.87 -11.42 12.22
C ILE A 310 -16.06 -12.12 11.12
N GLY A 311 -16.09 -11.54 9.92
CA GLY A 311 -15.28 -11.93 8.78
C GLY A 311 -13.95 -11.19 8.72
N GLN A 312 -13.21 -11.44 7.64
CA GLN A 312 -12.02 -10.65 7.29
C GLN A 312 -12.42 -9.19 7.04
N TYR A 313 -11.60 -8.26 7.54
CA TYR A 313 -11.68 -6.86 7.14
C TYR A 313 -11.58 -6.72 5.62
N GLN A 314 -12.29 -5.74 5.07
CA GLN A 314 -12.22 -5.37 3.66
C GLN A 314 -11.96 -3.89 3.56
N ASN A 315 -11.21 -3.50 2.54
CA ASN A 315 -11.06 -2.08 2.26
C ASN A 315 -12.36 -1.58 1.60
N CYS A 316 -13.28 -1.07 2.40
CA CYS A 316 -14.53 -0.45 1.99
C CYS A 316 -14.36 1.06 1.98
N ASN A 317 -13.67 1.61 0.99
CA ASN A 317 -13.42 3.05 0.91
C ASN A 317 -14.01 3.67 -0.36
N GLY A 318 -14.33 4.96 -0.27
CA GLY A 318 -14.64 5.82 -1.40
C GLY A 318 -16.09 6.28 -1.48
N TYR A 319 -16.32 7.29 -2.32
CA TYR A 319 -17.62 7.92 -2.52
C TYR A 319 -17.93 7.98 -4.03
N PRO A 320 -18.79 7.08 -4.58
CA PRO A 320 -19.64 6.11 -3.89
C PRO A 320 -18.87 4.92 -3.28
N SER A 321 -19.45 4.34 -2.23
CA SER A 321 -18.93 3.19 -1.46
C SER A 321 -18.66 1.97 -2.33
N ASP A 322 -17.52 1.30 -2.12
CA ASP A 322 -17.16 0.06 -2.78
C ASP A 322 -16.24 -0.77 -1.86
N CYS A 323 -16.63 -2.01 -1.55
CA CYS A 323 -15.85 -2.92 -0.71
C CYS A 323 -14.96 -3.81 -1.56
N GLN A 324 -13.66 -3.75 -1.30
CA GLN A 324 -12.67 -4.59 -1.96
C GLN A 324 -12.45 -5.85 -1.12
N GLY A 325 -13.25 -6.88 -1.39
CA GLY A 325 -13.13 -8.19 -0.77
C GLY A 325 -14.14 -9.19 -1.32
N THR A 326 -13.92 -10.47 -1.05
CA THR A 326 -14.77 -11.56 -1.56
C THR A 326 -16.06 -11.74 -0.77
N ASN A 327 -16.11 -11.22 0.45
CA ASN A 327 -17.19 -11.43 1.39
C ASN A 327 -18.06 -10.18 1.54
N THR A 328 -19.12 -10.07 0.76
CA THR A 328 -19.96 -8.87 0.75
C THR A 328 -20.99 -8.81 1.88
N TYR A 329 -21.00 -9.78 2.82
CA TYR A 329 -22.09 -9.95 3.79
C TYR A 329 -21.67 -9.79 5.24
N TYR A 330 -20.54 -10.36 5.65
CA TYR A 330 -20.12 -10.30 7.05
C TYR A 330 -19.36 -9.00 7.33
N ILE A 331 -19.62 -8.43 8.52
CA ILE A 331 -18.79 -7.33 9.03
C ILE A 331 -17.34 -7.80 9.13
N GLY A 332 -16.42 -7.01 8.59
CA GLY A 332 -14.99 -7.25 8.73
C GLY A 332 -14.42 -6.41 9.85
N ARG A 333 -13.31 -6.85 10.43
CA ARG A 333 -12.67 -6.16 11.56
C ARG A 333 -11.15 -6.28 11.47
N GLU A 334 -10.45 -5.20 11.78
CA GLU A 334 -9.01 -5.19 11.98
C GLU A 334 -8.59 -4.14 13.02
N ALA A 335 -7.32 -4.19 13.43
CA ALA A 335 -6.68 -3.05 14.07
C ALA A 335 -6.43 -1.95 13.03
N ALA A 336 -6.37 -0.68 13.43
CA ALA A 336 -6.02 0.40 12.51
C ALA A 336 -4.72 0.07 11.75
N LEU A 337 -4.76 0.22 10.42
CA LEU A 337 -3.68 -0.13 9.48
C LEU A 337 -3.17 -1.58 9.60
N GLY A 338 -4.02 -2.51 10.03
CA GLY A 338 -3.65 -3.90 10.20
C GLY A 338 -2.56 -4.18 11.24
N LEU A 339 -2.30 -3.25 12.17
CA LEU A 339 -1.26 -3.37 13.22
C LEU A 339 -1.58 -4.35 14.35
N GLY A 340 -2.62 -5.16 14.20
CA GLY A 340 -3.00 -6.18 15.18
C GLY A 340 -2.33 -7.50 14.88
N TYR A 341 -2.12 -8.32 15.92
CA TYR A 341 -1.59 -9.67 15.76
C TYR A 341 -2.35 -10.66 16.66
N PRO A 342 -2.61 -11.90 16.19
CA PRO A 342 -2.45 -12.42 14.82
C PRO A 342 -3.56 -11.91 13.88
N LEU A 343 -3.41 -12.16 12.57
CA LEU A 343 -4.42 -11.85 11.54
C LEU A 343 -4.91 -10.39 11.59
N ALA A 344 -3.99 -9.43 11.58
CA ALA A 344 -4.29 -7.99 11.67
C ALA A 344 -5.16 -7.58 12.88
N GLY A 345 -5.28 -8.41 13.93
CA GLY A 345 -6.14 -8.16 15.09
C GLY A 345 -7.63 -8.44 14.84
N GLN A 346 -7.99 -9.13 13.76
CA GLN A 346 -9.38 -9.39 13.34
C GLN A 346 -10.25 -9.94 14.47
N CYS A 347 -9.70 -10.83 15.30
CA CYS A 347 -10.45 -11.56 16.33
C CYS A 347 -10.08 -11.22 17.77
N GLN A 348 -9.31 -10.15 18.00
CA GLN A 348 -8.89 -9.72 19.33
C GLN A 348 -9.09 -8.23 19.52
N ASN A 349 -9.36 -7.77 20.75
CA ASN A 349 -9.39 -6.33 21.05
C ASN A 349 -8.04 -5.69 20.72
N ASN A 350 -8.07 -4.49 20.12
CA ASN A 350 -6.89 -3.73 19.71
C ASN A 350 -6.73 -2.48 20.59
N PRO A 351 -6.33 -2.60 21.86
CA PRO A 351 -6.38 -1.49 22.82
C PRO A 351 -5.34 -0.39 22.58
N LEU A 352 -4.34 -0.64 21.73
CA LEU A 352 -3.26 0.32 21.44
C LEU A 352 -3.45 1.05 20.11
N THR A 353 -4.24 0.50 19.20
CA THR A 353 -4.42 1.05 17.84
C THR A 353 -5.88 1.23 17.47
N GLY A 354 -6.82 0.76 18.30
CA GLY A 354 -8.24 0.83 18.03
C GLY A 354 -8.69 -0.18 16.99
N ASN A 355 -10.00 -0.21 16.76
CA ASN A 355 -10.64 -1.15 15.85
C ASN A 355 -11.22 -0.42 14.66
N TRP A 356 -11.01 -0.98 13.48
CA TRP A 356 -11.69 -0.61 12.25
C TRP A 356 -12.64 -1.72 11.84
N LEU A 357 -13.83 -1.32 11.40
CA LEU A 357 -14.85 -2.22 10.87
C LEU A 357 -15.10 -1.88 9.42
N SER A 358 -15.12 -2.90 8.57
CA SER A 358 -15.63 -2.78 7.22
C SER A 358 -17.11 -3.14 7.23
N LEU A 359 -17.97 -2.29 6.67
CA LEU A 359 -19.43 -2.43 6.74
C LEU A 359 -20.06 -2.79 5.38
N PRO A 360 -19.96 -4.03 4.86
CA PRO A 360 -20.55 -4.40 3.59
C PRO A 360 -22.06 -4.13 3.52
N ILE A 361 -22.51 -3.63 2.37
CA ILE A 361 -23.90 -3.24 2.10
C ILE A 361 -24.85 -4.43 2.30
N ASP A 362 -24.49 -5.64 1.83
CA ASP A 362 -25.39 -6.80 1.92
C ASP A 362 -25.56 -7.28 3.38
N GLY A 363 -24.65 -6.89 4.28
CA GLY A 363 -24.70 -7.19 5.71
C GLY A 363 -25.62 -6.28 6.52
N GLN A 364 -26.10 -5.17 5.96
CA GLN A 364 -26.85 -4.16 6.69
C GLN A 364 -28.26 -4.66 7.09
N CYS A 365 -28.65 -4.39 8.34
CA CYS A 365 -30.01 -4.59 8.80
C CYS A 365 -30.90 -3.45 8.32
N PHE A 366 -31.96 -3.81 7.60
CA PHE A 366 -32.99 -2.85 7.23
C PHE A 366 -34.06 -2.74 8.34
N PRO A 367 -34.57 -1.52 8.63
CA PRO A 367 -35.60 -1.34 9.63
C PRO A 367 -36.83 -2.21 9.37
N ASN A 368 -37.31 -2.90 10.41
CA ASN A 368 -38.54 -3.70 10.43
C ASN A 368 -38.55 -4.96 9.54
N THR A 369 -37.47 -5.27 8.81
CA THR A 369 -37.42 -6.42 7.90
C THR A 369 -36.34 -7.44 8.26
N SER A 370 -35.39 -7.08 9.13
CA SER A 370 -34.25 -7.92 9.48
C SER A 370 -34.08 -8.07 10.99
N THR A 371 -33.71 -9.28 11.43
CA THR A 371 -33.22 -9.51 12.80
C THR A 371 -31.71 -9.65 12.77
N LEU A 372 -31.00 -8.83 13.56
CA LEU A 372 -29.54 -8.87 13.69
C LEU A 372 -29.06 -10.27 14.09
N GLY A 373 -28.04 -10.78 13.41
CA GLY A 373 -27.50 -12.13 13.58
C GLY A 373 -28.28 -13.24 12.87
N ILE A 374 -29.45 -12.93 12.28
CA ILE A 374 -30.26 -13.89 11.52
C ILE A 374 -30.30 -13.52 10.03
N ASN A 375 -30.71 -12.28 9.72
CA ASN A 375 -30.91 -11.81 8.34
C ASN A 375 -29.87 -10.78 7.90
N CYS A 376 -29.11 -10.24 8.84
CA CYS A 376 -28.12 -9.19 8.65
C CYS A 376 -27.04 -9.31 9.73
N THR A 377 -25.89 -8.70 9.51
CA THR A 377 -24.71 -8.82 10.36
C THR A 377 -24.43 -7.56 11.16
N TRP A 378 -24.93 -6.40 10.72
CA TRP A 378 -24.77 -5.13 11.43
C TRP A 378 -25.94 -4.17 11.24
N SER A 379 -26.13 -3.28 12.20
CA SER A 379 -27.07 -2.17 12.14
C SER A 379 -26.43 -0.91 12.74
N ALA A 380 -26.92 0.27 12.37
CA ALA A 380 -26.31 1.52 12.76
C ALA A 380 -27.34 2.59 13.10
N THR A 381 -27.04 3.43 14.06
CA THR A 381 -27.78 4.66 14.35
C THR A 381 -26.81 5.83 14.47
N ARG A 382 -27.03 6.87 13.67
CA ARG A 382 -26.22 8.10 13.77
C ARG A 382 -26.59 8.85 15.03
N ILE A 383 -25.58 9.28 15.77
CA ILE A 383 -25.74 10.00 17.03
C ILE A 383 -25.52 11.50 16.84
N LYS A 384 -24.44 11.89 16.16
CA LYS A 384 -24.04 13.29 16.00
C LYS A 384 -23.14 13.46 14.76
N THR A 385 -23.23 14.60 14.08
CA THR A 385 -22.26 14.99 13.04
C THR A 385 -21.69 16.36 13.35
N ILE A 386 -20.36 16.50 13.31
CA ILE A 386 -19.66 17.76 13.57
C ILE A 386 -18.93 18.24 12.32
N ASN A 387 -18.65 19.54 12.25
CA ASN A 387 -17.76 20.08 11.24
C ASN A 387 -16.31 19.77 11.64
N SER A 388 -15.51 19.23 10.74
CA SER A 388 -14.13 18.85 11.03
C SER A 388 -13.28 20.05 11.42
N THR A 389 -13.59 21.26 10.94
CA THR A 389 -12.86 22.48 11.32
C THR A 389 -12.93 22.73 12.81
N CYS A 390 -14.01 22.35 13.49
CA CYS A 390 -14.07 22.47 14.94
C CYS A 390 -13.09 21.51 15.64
N LEU A 391 -12.89 20.29 15.12
CA LEU A 391 -11.89 19.37 15.65
C LEU A 391 -10.47 19.89 15.40
N PHE A 392 -10.17 20.25 14.15
CA PHE A 392 -8.82 20.60 13.72
C PHE A 392 -8.40 22.00 14.17
N ASP A 393 -9.26 23.01 14.00
CA ASP A 393 -8.93 24.42 14.24
C ASP A 393 -9.26 24.86 15.68
N ASP A 394 -10.45 24.52 16.20
CA ASP A 394 -10.91 25.01 17.51
C ASP A 394 -10.37 24.18 18.68
N LEU A 395 -10.19 22.86 18.48
CA LEU A 395 -9.70 21.93 19.51
C LEU A 395 -8.24 21.52 19.35
N ASP A 396 -7.55 22.05 18.34
CA ASP A 396 -6.11 21.86 18.08
C ASP A 396 -5.70 20.37 18.02
N PHE A 397 -6.51 19.56 17.34
CA PHE A 397 -6.28 18.11 17.21
C PHE A 397 -4.91 17.79 16.57
N ASN A 398 -4.45 18.61 15.63
CA ASN A 398 -3.14 18.44 14.99
C ASN A 398 -1.97 18.56 15.99
N ALA A 399 -2.04 19.52 16.93
CA ALA A 399 -1.03 19.62 17.99
C ALA A 399 -1.08 18.43 18.93
N ALA A 400 -2.26 17.88 19.20
CA ALA A 400 -2.41 16.67 20.01
C ALA A 400 -1.76 15.46 19.32
N CYS A 401 -2.01 15.24 18.02
CA CYS A 401 -1.35 14.20 17.22
C CYS A 401 0.17 14.34 17.25
N ALA A 402 0.69 15.56 17.02
CA ALA A 402 2.12 15.83 17.03
C ALA A 402 2.76 15.63 18.42
N THR A 403 2.02 15.93 19.50
CA THR A 403 2.47 15.71 20.88
C THR A 403 2.60 14.24 21.21
N ASP A 404 1.64 13.42 20.76
CA ASP A 404 1.68 11.97 20.95
C ASP A 404 2.77 11.32 20.07
N GLY A 405 2.87 11.74 18.81
CA GLY A 405 3.92 11.36 17.86
C GLY A 405 3.87 9.91 17.37
N ARG A 406 3.21 9.00 18.10
CA ARG A 406 2.97 7.59 17.75
C ARG A 406 1.76 7.04 18.51
N ALA A 407 1.30 5.84 18.12
CA ALA A 407 0.27 5.14 18.87
C ALA A 407 0.68 4.92 20.33
N PRO A 408 -0.29 4.94 21.25
CA PRO A 408 -1.74 4.91 21.04
C PRO A 408 -2.43 6.28 20.93
N PHE A 409 -1.73 7.38 20.65
CA PHE A 409 -2.36 8.69 20.40
C PHE A 409 -3.39 9.14 21.48
N TYR A 410 -3.09 8.88 22.76
CA TYR A 410 -4.06 9.11 23.85
C TYR A 410 -4.54 10.57 23.97
N ASN A 411 -3.66 11.55 23.77
CA ASN A 411 -4.06 12.95 23.88
C ASN A 411 -4.96 13.33 22.71
N ALA A 412 -4.59 12.92 21.50
CA ALA A 412 -5.41 13.15 20.31
C ALA A 412 -6.78 12.46 20.42
N THR A 413 -6.85 11.21 20.89
CA THR A 413 -8.13 10.50 21.07
C THR A 413 -9.02 11.20 22.11
N ASN A 414 -8.45 11.74 23.18
CA ASN A 414 -9.21 12.52 24.15
C ASN A 414 -9.75 13.83 23.55
N THR A 415 -8.96 14.53 22.75
CA THR A 415 -9.40 15.72 22.01
C THR A 415 -10.52 15.37 21.02
N PHE A 416 -10.38 14.27 20.29
CA PHE A 416 -11.38 13.74 19.37
C PHE A 416 -12.72 13.45 20.07
N LEU A 417 -12.69 12.72 21.19
CA LEU A 417 -13.88 12.44 22.00
C LEU A 417 -14.51 13.71 22.58
N THR A 418 -13.69 14.71 22.95
CA THR A 418 -14.17 16.01 23.42
C THR A 418 -15.01 16.72 22.36
N ALA A 419 -14.64 16.62 21.09
CA ALA A 419 -15.41 17.20 19.98
C ALA A 419 -16.86 16.68 19.90
N PHE A 420 -17.09 15.43 20.30
CA PHE A 420 -18.42 14.83 20.32
C PHE A 420 -19.21 15.09 21.60
N SER A 421 -18.60 15.68 22.64
CA SER A 421 -19.29 16.13 23.85
C SER A 421 -20.27 17.29 23.59
N GLN A 422 -20.98 17.74 24.64
CA GLN A 422 -21.91 18.86 24.52
C GLN A 422 -21.15 20.19 24.33
N PRO A 423 -21.68 21.17 23.56
CA PRO A 423 -21.00 22.44 23.32
C PRO A 423 -20.66 23.22 24.59
N ILE A 424 -21.54 23.17 25.60
CA ILE A 424 -21.28 23.81 26.91
C ILE A 424 -20.08 23.22 27.66
N SER A 425 -19.66 22.01 27.29
CA SER A 425 -18.51 21.30 27.85
C SER A 425 -17.27 21.40 26.95
N GLY A 426 -17.29 22.25 25.92
CA GLY A 426 -16.18 22.40 24.96
C GLY A 426 -16.29 21.51 23.72
N GLY A 427 -17.42 20.82 23.52
CA GLY A 427 -17.65 20.03 22.31
C GLY A 427 -18.05 20.87 21.09
N CYS A 428 -17.98 20.24 19.92
CA CYS A 428 -18.41 20.85 18.66
C CYS A 428 -19.94 20.85 18.54
N PRO A 429 -20.57 21.84 17.90
CA PRO A 429 -22.00 21.82 17.63
C PRO A 429 -22.37 20.69 16.66
N ASP A 430 -23.54 20.07 16.87
CA ASP A 430 -24.11 19.15 15.88
C ASP A 430 -24.65 19.95 14.69
N ILE A 431 -24.20 19.63 13.48
CA ILE A 431 -24.57 20.35 12.25
C ILE A 431 -26.09 20.32 12.01
N TYR A 432 -26.80 19.31 12.52
CA TYR A 432 -28.25 19.19 12.36
C TYR A 432 -29.09 19.93 13.41
N THR A 433 -28.44 20.53 14.42
CA THR A 433 -29.13 21.27 15.51
C THR A 433 -29.08 22.79 15.35
N LEU A 434 -28.48 23.26 14.26
CA LEU A 434 -28.47 24.66 13.82
C LEU A 434 -29.62 24.91 12.83
#